data_AF-A0A6P1W4B9-F1
#
_entry.id   AF-A0A6P1W4B9-F1
#
_cell.length_a   1.000
_cell.length_b   1.000
_cell.length_c   1.000
_cell.angle_alpha   90.00
_cell.angle_beta   90.00
_cell.angle_gamma   90.00
#
_symmetry.space_group_name_H-M   'P 1'
#
loop_
_entity.id
_entity.type
_entity.pdbx_description
1 polymer ?
#
loop_
_entity_poly.entity_id
_entity_poly.type
_entity_poly.pdbx_seq_one_letter_code
_entity_poly.pdbx_strand_id
1 'polypeptide(L)'
;MKKLFQPFILAIGMLVGLSNCIEIHPIAPNELAARGSQSASSGSCQQTPPIEQNIVGTWYAKSTYKSVGSVRSGTISFGTNGTITDVNSIFENTISSGPVLSKVYQFAENSWGQSGQYIQIRWNSEIGHQMTPFVIMSNACNEIIIGLNGSPNEQKIVLTRQ
;
A
#
# COMPACT_ATOMS: atom_id res chain seq x y z
N MET A 1 -68.13 -5.64 21.15
CA MET A 1 -69.34 -4.88 20.74
C MET A 1 -68.96 -3.43 20.49
N LYS A 2 -69.51 -2.81 19.43
CA LYS A 2 -69.40 -1.39 19.00
C LYS A 2 -68.04 -1.02 18.39
N LYS A 3 -67.81 -0.96 17.06
CA LYS A 3 -68.45 -0.27 15.90
C LYS A 3 -68.36 1.27 15.94
N LEU A 4 -67.83 1.80 14.82
CA LEU A 4 -67.91 3.15 14.23
C LEU A 4 -67.00 4.25 14.80
N PHE A 5 -66.09 4.80 13.98
CA PHE A 5 -66.39 5.94 13.08
C PHE A 5 -65.24 6.18 12.07
N GLN A 6 -65.64 6.32 10.81
CA GLN A 6 -64.90 6.89 9.66
C GLN A 6 -65.77 8.09 9.18
N PRO A 7 -65.37 8.94 8.22
CA PRO A 7 -64.09 9.61 7.94
C PRO A 7 -64.25 11.15 7.90
N PHE A 8 -63.17 11.91 7.74
CA PHE A 8 -63.21 13.22 7.08
C PHE A 8 -62.05 13.32 6.09
N ILE A 9 -62.41 13.57 4.83
CA ILE A 9 -61.52 13.89 3.72
C ILE A 9 -61.40 15.43 3.70
N LEU A 10 -60.18 15.96 3.60
CA LEU A 10 -59.93 17.14 2.77
C LEU A 10 -58.48 17.18 2.31
N ALA A 11 -58.32 17.34 1.00
CA ALA A 11 -57.08 17.42 0.26
C ALA A 11 -56.38 18.78 0.42
N ILE A 12 -55.08 18.82 0.11
CA ILE A 12 -54.41 19.71 -0.85
C ILE A 12 -52.91 19.79 -0.50
N GLY A 13 -52.07 19.57 -1.51
CA GLY A 13 -50.63 19.84 -1.42
C GLY A 13 -49.83 19.11 -2.48
N MET A 14 -50.04 19.47 -3.76
CA MET A 14 -49.12 19.11 -4.84
C MET A 14 -47.71 19.61 -4.50
N LEU A 15 -46.72 18.72 -4.54
CA LEU A 15 -45.32 19.11 -4.66
C LEU A 15 -44.78 18.51 -5.96
N VAL A 16 -44.76 19.38 -6.96
CA VAL A 16 -44.07 19.19 -8.23
C VAL A 16 -42.58 19.30 -7.93
N GLY A 17 -41.86 18.19 -8.07
CA GLY A 17 -40.40 18.15 -8.11
C GLY A 17 -39.98 17.50 -9.42
N LEU A 18 -39.69 18.35 -10.41
CA LEU A 18 -39.23 17.96 -11.73
C LEU A 18 -37.77 17.47 -11.69
N SER A 19 -37.59 16.28 -12.28
CA SER A 19 -36.48 15.87 -13.17
C SER A 19 -35.04 16.29 -12.84
N ASN A 20 -34.24 15.30 -12.46
CA ASN A 20 -32.95 15.04 -13.13
C ASN A 20 -32.89 13.55 -13.45
N CYS A 21 -33.44 13.17 -14.61
CA CYS A 21 -33.10 11.89 -15.22
C CYS A 21 -31.64 11.99 -15.67
N ILE A 22 -30.78 11.18 -15.05
CA ILE A 22 -29.43 10.94 -15.59
C ILE A 22 -29.64 10.10 -16.85
N GLU A 23 -29.43 10.73 -18.00
CA GLU A 23 -29.38 10.08 -19.29
C GLU A 23 -28.15 9.15 -19.30
N ILE A 24 -28.39 7.86 -19.14
CA ILE A 24 -27.33 6.85 -19.28
C ILE A 24 -27.10 6.67 -20.78
N HIS A 25 -26.15 7.43 -21.34
CA HIS A 25 -25.65 7.15 -22.66
C HIS A 25 -24.90 5.80 -22.64
N PRO A 26 -25.26 4.83 -23.49
CA PRO A 26 -24.46 3.63 -23.66
C PRO A 26 -23.09 4.03 -24.21
N ILE A 27 -22.04 3.68 -23.45
CA ILE A 27 -20.64 3.91 -23.82
C ILE A 27 -20.40 3.21 -25.17
N ALA A 28 -19.95 3.97 -26.17
CA ALA A 28 -19.54 3.42 -27.45
C ALA A 28 -18.39 2.42 -27.23
N PRO A 29 -18.33 1.27 -27.96
CA PRO A 29 -17.31 0.22 -27.77
C PRO A 29 -15.85 0.72 -27.87
N ASN A 30 -15.67 1.93 -28.38
CA ASN A 30 -14.41 2.59 -28.68
C ASN A 30 -13.80 3.28 -27.44
N GLU A 31 -14.58 3.57 -26.41
CA GLU A 31 -14.07 4.19 -25.17
C GLU A 31 -13.60 3.16 -24.12
N LEU A 32 -14.01 1.89 -24.24
CA LEU A 32 -13.45 0.80 -23.42
C LEU A 32 -11.99 0.47 -23.79
N ALA A 33 -11.57 0.79 -25.03
CA ALA A 33 -10.19 0.63 -25.49
C ALA A 33 -9.23 1.68 -24.90
N ALA A 34 -9.74 2.78 -24.33
CA ALA A 34 -8.93 3.80 -23.65
C ALA A 34 -8.75 3.54 -22.14
N ARG A 35 -9.50 2.56 -21.56
CA ARG A 35 -9.40 2.17 -20.15
C ARG A 35 -8.88 0.76 -19.91
N GLY A 36 -8.81 -0.06 -20.96
CA GLY A 36 -8.25 -1.41 -20.90
C GLY A 36 -7.03 -1.54 -21.78
N SER A 37 -5.90 -0.95 -21.37
CA SER A 37 -4.52 -1.32 -21.72
C SER A 37 -3.55 -0.26 -21.20
N GLN A 38 -3.50 -0.04 -19.87
CA GLN A 38 -2.22 0.31 -19.26
C GLN A 38 -1.41 -0.97 -19.13
N SER A 39 -1.08 -1.54 -20.30
CA SER A 39 0.15 -2.30 -20.45
C SER A 39 1.24 -1.36 -19.97
N ALA A 40 2.03 -1.80 -19.00
CA ALA A 40 3.13 -1.06 -18.41
C ALA A 40 4.12 -0.69 -19.52
N SER A 41 3.84 0.41 -20.21
CA SER A 41 4.78 1.02 -21.10
C SER A 41 5.85 1.62 -20.22
N SER A 42 7.09 1.31 -20.59
CA SER A 42 8.34 1.87 -20.10
C SER A 42 8.39 3.38 -20.29
N GLY A 43 7.49 4.11 -19.62
CA GLY A 43 7.53 5.56 -19.48
C GLY A 43 8.71 5.89 -18.59
N SER A 44 9.73 6.50 -19.18
CA SER A 44 10.82 7.11 -18.43
C SER A 44 10.21 7.98 -17.34
N CYS A 45 10.40 7.58 -16.09
CA CYS A 45 9.89 8.33 -14.96
C CYS A 45 10.53 9.72 -14.96
N GLN A 46 9.73 10.74 -15.31
CA GLN A 46 10.26 12.10 -15.52
C GLN A 46 10.72 12.75 -14.22
N GLN A 47 10.13 12.35 -13.09
CA GLN A 47 10.53 12.75 -11.76
C GLN A 47 10.26 11.60 -10.79
N THR A 48 11.23 11.31 -9.91
CA THR A 48 11.00 10.30 -8.88
C THR A 48 9.97 10.80 -7.88
N PRO A 49 8.86 10.08 -7.66
CA PRO A 49 7.88 10.46 -6.67
C PRO A 49 8.46 10.37 -5.24
N PRO A 50 7.84 11.06 -4.26
CA PRO A 50 8.16 10.88 -2.85
C PRO A 50 8.09 9.39 -2.45
N ILE A 51 8.91 8.99 -1.49
CA ILE A 51 9.04 7.57 -1.12
C ILE A 51 7.72 6.95 -0.66
N GLU A 52 6.84 7.77 -0.06
CA GLU A 52 5.51 7.40 0.42
C GLU A 52 4.61 6.90 -0.70
N GLN A 53 4.83 7.40 -1.91
CA GLN A 53 4.12 6.98 -3.11
C GLN A 53 4.93 5.96 -3.89
N ASN A 54 6.26 6.13 -3.96
CA ASN A 54 7.08 5.28 -4.82
C ASN A 54 7.09 3.83 -4.34
N ILE A 55 7.21 3.59 -3.02
CA ILE A 55 7.35 2.22 -2.49
C ILE A 55 6.13 1.34 -2.72
N VAL A 56 4.94 1.93 -2.88
CA VAL A 56 3.69 1.21 -3.05
C VAL A 56 3.73 0.40 -4.35
N GLY A 57 3.34 -0.86 -4.26
CA GLY A 57 3.32 -1.79 -5.39
C GLY A 57 4.17 -3.02 -5.14
N THR A 58 4.39 -3.78 -6.21
CA THR A 58 5.13 -5.04 -6.20
C THR A 58 6.53 -4.84 -6.75
N TRP A 59 7.51 -5.41 -6.05
CA TRP A 59 8.92 -5.27 -6.33
C TRP A 59 9.60 -6.63 -6.34
N TYR A 60 10.61 -6.77 -7.19
CA TYR A 60 11.60 -7.81 -7.01
C TYR A 60 12.64 -7.33 -5.99
N ALA A 61 12.82 -8.07 -4.91
CA ALA A 61 13.73 -7.73 -3.83
C ALA A 61 14.98 -8.62 -3.85
N LYS A 62 16.13 -8.01 -3.54
CA LYS A 62 17.36 -8.71 -3.12
C LYS A 62 17.77 -8.22 -1.74
N SER A 63 17.95 -9.12 -0.80
CA SER A 63 18.16 -8.82 0.61
C SER A 63 19.43 -9.46 1.15
N THR A 64 20.30 -8.65 1.73
CA THR A 64 21.41 -9.08 2.61
C THR A 64 21.08 -8.85 4.09
N TYR A 65 19.91 -8.28 4.40
CA TYR A 65 19.46 -8.01 5.76
C TYR A 65 19.54 -9.28 6.62
N LYS A 66 20.27 -9.21 7.75
CA LYS A 66 20.53 -10.32 8.68
C LYS A 66 20.95 -11.65 8.02
N SER A 67 21.53 -11.58 6.83
CA SER A 67 21.87 -12.73 6.03
C SER A 67 23.38 -12.77 5.86
N VAL A 68 24.07 -13.41 6.81
CA VAL A 68 25.53 -13.51 6.76
C VAL A 68 25.91 -14.49 5.64
N GLY A 69 26.51 -13.97 4.57
CA GLY A 69 27.04 -14.79 3.47
C GLY A 69 25.98 -15.40 2.52
N SER A 70 24.71 -15.02 2.62
CA SER A 70 23.68 -15.43 1.64
C SER A 70 22.77 -14.27 1.25
N VAL A 71 22.36 -14.23 -0.01
CA VAL A 71 21.41 -13.24 -0.54
C VAL A 71 20.07 -13.93 -0.71
N ARG A 72 19.02 -13.36 -0.10
CA ARG A 72 17.63 -13.76 -0.35
C ARG A 72 17.07 -12.94 -1.50
N SER A 73 16.23 -13.54 -2.32
CA SER A 73 15.58 -12.81 -3.41
C SER A 73 14.18 -13.34 -3.69
N GLY A 74 13.33 -12.47 -4.23
CA GLY A 74 11.93 -12.81 -4.46
C GLY A 74 11.03 -11.60 -4.55
N THR A 75 9.73 -11.84 -4.55
CA THR A 75 8.73 -10.80 -4.75
C THR A 75 8.21 -10.29 -3.43
N ILE A 76 8.11 -8.97 -3.31
CA ILE A 76 7.52 -8.29 -2.17
C ILE A 76 6.55 -7.22 -2.62
N SER A 77 5.44 -7.05 -1.91
CA SER A 77 4.46 -6.01 -2.21
C SER A 77 4.21 -5.12 -0.99
N PHE A 78 4.18 -3.81 -1.22
CA PHE A 78 3.81 -2.80 -0.23
C PHE A 78 2.43 -2.24 -0.58
N GLY A 79 1.48 -2.43 0.32
CA GLY A 79 0.10 -1.94 0.17
C GLY A 79 -0.07 -0.51 0.63
N THR A 80 -0.98 0.24 0.01
CA THR A 80 -1.31 1.63 0.38
C THR A 80 -1.79 1.80 1.83
N ASN A 81 -2.29 0.72 2.44
CA ASN A 81 -2.71 0.66 3.85
C ASN A 81 -1.56 0.29 4.81
N GLY A 82 -0.32 0.26 4.34
CA GLY A 82 0.84 -0.08 5.16
C GLY A 82 1.08 -1.58 5.31
N THR A 83 0.36 -2.48 4.63
CA THR A 83 0.65 -3.91 4.72
C THR A 83 1.82 -4.31 3.83
N ILE A 84 2.52 -5.37 4.23
CA ILE A 84 3.58 -6.00 3.42
C ILE A 84 3.20 -7.45 3.14
N THR A 85 3.21 -7.81 1.86
CA THR A 85 3.14 -9.20 1.42
C THR A 85 4.53 -9.66 1.00
N ASP A 86 5.08 -10.62 1.72
CA ASP A 86 6.45 -11.10 1.54
C ASP A 86 6.48 -12.63 1.53
N VAL A 87 6.21 -13.20 0.35
CA VAL A 87 6.08 -14.64 0.15
C VAL A 87 7.43 -15.35 0.26
N ASN A 88 8.51 -14.66 -0.14
CA ASN A 88 9.85 -15.23 -0.19
C ASN A 88 10.66 -15.01 1.09
N SER A 89 10.05 -14.50 2.16
CA SER A 89 10.73 -14.23 3.43
C SER A 89 11.94 -13.30 3.25
N ILE A 90 11.80 -12.29 2.41
CA ILE A 90 12.80 -11.22 2.21
C ILE A 90 13.07 -10.52 3.54
N PHE A 91 12.00 -10.25 4.27
CA PHE A 91 12.01 -9.98 5.69
C PHE A 91 11.85 -11.29 6.45
N GLU A 92 12.52 -11.44 7.60
CA GLU A 92 12.42 -12.65 8.44
C GLU A 92 10.95 -13.04 8.69
N ASN A 93 10.66 -14.34 8.65
CA ASN A 93 9.35 -14.91 8.97
C ASN A 93 9.25 -15.42 10.41
N THR A 94 10.31 -15.22 11.19
CA THR A 94 10.35 -15.50 12.62
C THR A 94 11.00 -14.32 13.33
N ILE A 95 10.51 -14.02 14.51
CA ILE A 95 11.08 -13.05 15.44
C ILE A 95 11.22 -13.73 16.80
N SER A 96 11.83 -13.06 17.79
CA SER A 96 12.00 -13.65 19.14
C SER A 96 10.68 -14.07 19.79
N SER A 97 9.57 -13.43 19.39
CA SER A 97 8.22 -13.74 19.82
C SER A 97 7.49 -14.77 18.95
N GLY A 98 8.21 -15.55 18.13
CA GLY A 98 7.65 -16.68 17.37
C GLY A 98 7.41 -16.40 15.87
N PRO A 99 6.57 -17.21 15.21
CA PRO A 99 6.25 -17.05 13.79
C PRO A 99 5.58 -15.70 13.50
N VAL A 100 5.98 -15.08 12.39
CA VAL A 100 5.39 -13.82 11.93
C VAL A 100 4.05 -14.10 11.25
N LEU A 101 2.98 -13.48 11.77
CA LEU A 101 1.63 -13.56 11.22
C LEU A 101 1.37 -12.47 10.17
N SER A 102 1.93 -11.28 10.40
CA SER A 102 1.78 -10.16 9.48
C SER A 102 2.96 -9.20 9.57
N LYS A 103 3.19 -8.48 8.48
CA LYS A 103 4.19 -7.43 8.37
C LYS A 103 3.49 -6.15 7.93
N VAL A 104 3.80 -5.05 8.60
CA VAL A 104 3.32 -3.72 8.24
C VAL A 104 4.48 -2.73 8.21
N TYR A 105 4.33 -1.67 7.44
CA TYR A 105 5.29 -0.57 7.36
C TYR A 105 4.61 0.77 7.64
N GLN A 106 5.41 1.69 8.16
CA GLN A 106 5.03 3.08 8.32
C GLN A 106 6.26 3.97 8.10
N PHE A 107 6.03 5.18 7.62
CA PHE A 107 7.07 6.20 7.56
C PHE A 107 7.24 6.83 8.93
N ALA A 108 8.49 7.06 9.32
CA ALA A 108 8.82 7.73 10.56
C ALA A 108 9.92 8.76 10.29
N GLU A 109 9.76 9.92 10.91
CA GLU A 109 10.85 10.88 11.09
C GLU A 109 11.60 10.53 12.37
N ASN A 110 12.92 10.68 12.35
CA ASN A 110 13.73 10.33 13.50
C ASN A 110 13.57 11.34 14.64
N SER A 111 13.19 10.86 15.83
CA SER A 111 13.18 11.63 17.08
C SER A 111 14.58 11.85 17.68
N TRP A 112 15.59 11.14 17.19
CA TRP A 112 16.97 11.06 17.71
C TRP A 112 17.97 11.97 16.98
N GLY A 113 17.50 13.01 16.27
CA GLY A 113 18.36 14.08 15.76
C GLY A 113 19.25 13.73 14.55
N GLN A 114 19.11 12.54 13.95
CA GLN A 114 19.73 12.26 12.64
C GLN A 114 18.74 12.56 11.52
N SER A 115 19.09 13.46 10.62
CA SER A 115 18.31 13.81 9.43
C SER A 115 18.15 12.59 8.51
N GLY A 116 16.90 12.21 8.21
CA GLY A 116 16.60 11.15 7.24
C GLY A 116 15.16 10.67 7.37
N GLN A 117 14.59 10.20 6.26
CA GLN A 117 13.32 9.48 6.27
C GLN A 117 13.59 7.99 6.51
N TYR A 118 12.75 7.34 7.30
CA TYR A 118 12.83 5.92 7.62
C TYR A 118 11.54 5.22 7.25
N ILE A 119 11.68 3.95 6.87
CA ILE A 119 10.58 3.00 6.84
C ILE A 119 10.73 2.09 8.04
N GLN A 120 9.80 2.18 8.98
CA GLN A 120 9.75 1.28 10.11
C GLN A 120 8.91 0.08 9.75
N ILE A 121 9.50 -1.11 9.83
CA ILE A 121 8.79 -2.36 9.60
C ILE A 121 8.45 -2.97 10.95
N ARG A 122 7.18 -3.32 11.14
CA ARG A 122 6.68 -4.07 12.28
C ARG A 122 6.32 -5.47 11.85
N TRP A 123 6.93 -6.46 12.50
CA TRP A 123 6.54 -7.87 12.43
C TRP A 123 5.64 -8.17 13.62
N ASN A 124 4.44 -8.68 13.35
CA ASN A 124 3.51 -9.09 14.40
C ASN A 124 3.52 -10.62 14.52
N SER A 125 3.58 -11.12 15.73
CA SER A 125 3.35 -12.53 16.08
C SER A 125 2.18 -12.65 17.05
N GLU A 126 1.82 -13.86 17.45
CA GLU A 126 0.74 -14.11 18.42
C GLU A 126 0.98 -13.43 19.78
N ILE A 127 2.24 -13.39 20.23
CA ILE A 127 2.60 -12.98 21.59
C ILE A 127 3.34 -11.65 21.65
N GLY A 128 3.52 -10.95 20.51
CA GLY A 128 4.22 -9.68 20.50
C GLY A 128 4.51 -9.11 19.12
N HIS A 129 5.35 -8.09 19.08
CA HIS A 129 5.81 -7.48 17.84
C HIS A 129 7.27 -7.03 17.94
N GLN A 130 7.96 -7.06 16.82
CA GLN A 130 9.29 -6.46 16.66
C GLN A 130 9.17 -5.28 15.71
N MET A 131 9.91 -4.21 15.97
CA MET A 131 10.02 -3.08 15.03
C MET A 131 11.47 -2.84 14.66
N THR A 132 11.72 -2.54 13.39
CA THR A 132 13.07 -2.22 12.92
C THR A 132 12.99 -1.07 11.91
N PRO A 133 13.73 0.03 12.16
CA PRO A 133 13.82 1.12 11.22
C PRO A 133 14.80 0.78 10.09
N PHE A 134 14.39 1.02 8.86
CA PHE A 134 15.24 0.99 7.68
C PHE A 134 15.42 2.42 7.16
N VAL A 135 16.67 2.83 6.99
CA VAL A 135 17.05 4.08 6.35
C VAL A 135 16.75 3.96 4.86
N ILE A 136 16.12 4.98 4.28
CA ILE A 136 15.96 5.10 2.84
C ILE A 136 17.29 5.62 2.27
N MET A 137 18.03 4.76 1.58
CA MET A 137 19.35 5.08 1.02
C MET A 137 19.26 5.62 -0.40
N SER A 138 18.29 5.11 -1.17
CA SER A 138 18.00 5.56 -2.54
C SER A 138 16.51 5.43 -2.81
N ASN A 139 15.95 6.42 -3.50
CA ASN A 139 14.58 6.42 -4.00
C ASN A 139 14.63 6.84 -5.46
N ALA A 140 14.82 5.88 -6.36
CA ALA A 140 14.68 6.04 -7.80
C ALA A 140 13.40 5.34 -8.27
N CYS A 141 12.87 5.73 -9.43
CA CYS A 141 11.58 5.21 -9.88
C CYS A 141 11.53 3.68 -10.03
N ASN A 142 12.62 3.09 -10.52
CA ASN A 142 12.72 1.66 -10.76
C ASN A 142 13.58 0.94 -9.72
N GLU A 143 14.16 1.68 -8.78
CA GLU A 143 15.01 1.11 -7.74
C GLU A 143 14.87 1.88 -6.42
N ILE A 144 14.54 1.16 -5.35
CA ILE A 144 14.56 1.69 -3.99
C ILE A 144 15.56 0.86 -3.18
N ILE A 145 16.44 1.53 -2.44
CA ILE A 145 17.39 0.87 -1.55
C ILE A 145 17.07 1.29 -0.12
N ILE A 146 16.80 0.31 0.73
CA ILE A 146 16.61 0.50 2.17
C ILE A 146 17.64 -0.32 2.93
N GLY A 147 18.12 0.17 4.09
CA GLY A 147 19.14 -0.53 4.87
C GLY A 147 19.05 -0.25 6.36
N LEU A 148 19.70 -1.08 7.18
CA LEU A 148 19.78 -0.82 8.62
C LEU A 148 20.66 0.39 8.92
N ASN A 149 20.22 1.21 9.88
CA ASN A 149 21.04 2.29 10.40
C ASN A 149 22.35 1.71 10.98
N GLY A 150 23.50 2.26 10.62
CA GLY A 150 24.83 1.81 11.07
C GLY A 150 25.46 0.66 10.28
N SER A 151 24.74 -0.04 9.40
CA SER A 151 25.32 -1.05 8.49
C SER A 151 24.70 -1.04 7.08
N PRO A 152 24.55 0.14 6.43
CA PRO A 152 23.80 0.27 5.19
C PRO A 152 24.42 -0.49 4.00
N ASN A 153 25.73 -0.75 4.03
CA ASN A 153 26.43 -1.46 2.96
C ASN A 153 26.38 -2.99 3.09
N GLU A 154 26.13 -3.50 4.29
CA GLU A 154 26.15 -4.93 4.60
C GLU A 154 24.73 -5.49 4.77
N GLN A 155 23.81 -4.69 5.29
CA GLN A 155 22.44 -5.10 5.60
C GLN A 155 21.44 -4.19 4.91
N LYS A 156 21.19 -4.50 3.62
CA LYS A 156 20.27 -3.75 2.77
C LYS A 156 19.31 -4.65 2.02
N ILE A 157 18.26 -4.01 1.51
CA ILE A 157 17.27 -4.57 0.63
C ILE A 157 17.20 -3.64 -0.58
N VAL A 158 17.43 -4.21 -1.75
CA VAL A 158 17.29 -3.54 -3.04
C VAL A 158 15.97 -4.00 -3.63
N LEU A 159 15.08 -3.04 -3.91
CA LEU A 159 13.79 -3.25 -4.55
C LEU A 159 13.91 -2.76 -6.00
N THR A 160 13.60 -3.62 -6.97
CA THR A 160 13.62 -3.29 -8.40
C THR A 160 12.26 -3.54 -9.04
N ARG A 161 11.76 -2.57 -9.82
CA ARG A 161 10.53 -2.78 -10.62
C ARG A 161 10.82 -3.79 -11.74
N GLN A 162 9.91 -4.74 -11.95
CA GLN A 162 9.94 -5.66 -13.09
C GLN A 162 9.08 -5.12 -14.24
#